data_AF-A0A7C8Q7P1-F1
#
_entry.id   AF-A0A7C8Q7P1-F1
#
_cell.length_a   1.000
_cell.length_b   1.000
_cell.length_c   1.000
_cell.angle_alpha   90.00
_cell.angle_beta   90.00
_cell.angle_gamma   90.00
#
_symmetry.space_group_name_H-M   'P 1'
#
loop_
_entity.id
_entity.type
_entity.pdbx_description
1 polymer ?
#
loop_
_entity_poly.entity_id
_entity_poly.type
_entity_poly.pdbx_seq_one_letter_code
_entity_poly.pdbx_strand_id
1 'polypeptide(L)'
;MDLHLNDDWATSAVFSPSLARQQQHQAAANEAADEERASQLEFKQNILSSYRPKRPDDKIIRIREGLNRDAGKALDSVASASVKLGADLGNISQNREALLYLTKEECQIEHSILPEEQTLKTLVADIQEAEESLRKFHSEAYETPKDLPAKLAEWTRTIKILQQKSAEYKDRATSLQNAYRRNPPRYTIENLVELENEILELQDHVRSLNGQVKAYTLLPPDPKAAQRKIEEAKEELEMLKSQREELYQGLARS
;
A
#
# COMPACT_ATOMS: atom_id res chain seq x y z
N MET A 1 -60.47 -46.66 1.65
CA MET A 1 -59.14 -46.82 2.28
C MET A 1 -58.26 -47.46 1.22
N ASP A 2 -57.79 -46.64 0.29
CA ASP A 2 -56.88 -47.07 -0.77
C ASP A 2 -55.52 -46.43 -0.48
N LEU A 3 -54.55 -47.26 -0.13
CA LEU A 3 -53.16 -46.86 0.02
C LEU A 3 -52.36 -47.53 -1.08
N HIS A 4 -52.21 -46.80 -2.20
CA HIS A 4 -51.12 -46.99 -3.13
C HIS A 4 -49.83 -46.54 -2.43
N LEU A 5 -49.00 -47.49 -2.02
CA LEU A 5 -47.59 -47.22 -1.73
C LEU A 5 -46.80 -47.45 -3.02
N ASN A 6 -46.28 -46.36 -3.58
CA ASN A 6 -45.28 -46.36 -4.64
C ASN A 6 -43.97 -46.93 -4.10
N ASP A 7 -43.57 -48.09 -4.61
CA ASP A 7 -42.18 -48.54 -4.63
C ASP A 7 -41.44 -47.81 -5.75
N ASP A 8 -40.86 -46.65 -5.45
CA ASP A 8 -40.06 -45.87 -6.42
C ASP A 8 -38.84 -45.19 -5.74
N TRP A 9 -38.11 -45.94 -4.90
CA TRP A 9 -36.85 -45.47 -4.31
C TRP A 9 -35.62 -46.30 -4.71
N ALA A 10 -35.77 -47.30 -5.58
CA ALA A 10 -34.71 -48.26 -5.89
C ALA A 10 -34.11 -48.16 -7.31
N THR A 11 -34.30 -47.05 -8.03
CA THR A 11 -33.87 -46.93 -9.44
C THR A 11 -33.28 -45.57 -9.81
N SER A 12 -32.35 -45.04 -8.99
CA SER A 12 -31.45 -43.98 -9.46
C SER A 12 -30.09 -44.01 -8.78
N ALA A 13 -29.45 -45.17 -8.79
CA ALA A 13 -28.00 -45.26 -8.73
C ALA A 13 -27.51 -45.69 -10.11
N VAL A 14 -27.69 -44.81 -11.10
CA VAL A 14 -27.00 -44.93 -12.38
C VAL A 14 -25.53 -44.63 -12.09
N PHE A 15 -24.83 -45.72 -11.74
CA PHE A 15 -23.40 -45.83 -11.64
C PHE A 15 -22.81 -45.42 -13.00
N SER A 16 -22.53 -44.13 -13.16
CA SER A 16 -21.84 -43.67 -14.36
C SER A 16 -20.45 -44.31 -14.36
N PRO A 17 -20.04 -45.00 -15.45
CA PRO A 17 -18.72 -45.64 -15.53
C PRO A 17 -17.55 -44.71 -15.24
N SER A 18 -17.75 -43.39 -15.34
CA SER A 18 -16.81 -42.35 -14.94
C SER A 18 -16.57 -42.27 -13.44
N LEU A 19 -17.62 -42.34 -12.61
CA LEU A 19 -17.52 -42.26 -11.14
C LEU A 19 -16.85 -43.50 -10.56
N ALA A 20 -17.19 -44.67 -11.11
CA ALA A 20 -16.57 -45.94 -10.76
C ALA A 20 -15.05 -45.94 -11.03
N ARG A 21 -14.65 -45.47 -12.21
CA ARG A 21 -13.24 -45.30 -12.57
C ARG A 21 -12.56 -44.28 -11.67
N GLN A 22 -13.21 -43.16 -11.36
CA GLN A 22 -12.67 -42.15 -10.47
C GLN A 22 -12.41 -42.70 -9.06
N GLN A 23 -13.36 -43.45 -8.49
CA GLN A 23 -13.19 -44.10 -7.18
C GLN A 23 -12.08 -45.15 -7.22
N GLN A 24 -11.97 -45.94 -8.29
CA GLN A 24 -10.91 -46.93 -8.44
C GLN A 24 -9.52 -46.27 -8.59
N HIS A 25 -9.42 -45.14 -9.29
CA HIS A 25 -8.19 -44.35 -9.38
C HIS A 25 -7.80 -43.74 -8.03
N GLN A 26 -8.76 -43.25 -7.25
CA GLN A 26 -8.51 -42.74 -5.89
C GLN A 26 -8.06 -43.87 -4.94
N ALA A 27 -8.69 -45.04 -5.01
CA ALA A 27 -8.30 -46.20 -4.21
C ALA A 27 -6.87 -46.66 -4.54
N ALA A 28 -6.54 -46.79 -5.83
CA ALA A 28 -5.19 -47.15 -6.27
C ALA A 28 -4.13 -46.11 -5.87
N ALA A 29 -4.46 -44.81 -5.91
CA ALA A 29 -3.57 -43.75 -5.45
C ALA A 29 -3.33 -43.79 -3.94
N ASN A 30 -4.35 -44.13 -3.15
CA ASN A 30 -4.22 -44.30 -1.70
C ASN A 30 -3.39 -45.54 -1.35
N GLU A 31 -3.62 -46.67 -2.02
CA GLU A 31 -2.86 -47.91 -1.82
C GLU A 31 -1.38 -47.70 -2.17
N ALA A 32 -1.09 -47.04 -3.30
CA ALA A 32 0.29 -46.67 -3.67
C ALA A 32 0.94 -45.74 -2.63
N ALA A 33 0.18 -44.77 -2.08
CA ALA A 33 0.68 -43.89 -1.02
C ALA A 33 0.94 -44.65 0.30
N ASP A 34 0.13 -45.66 0.62
CA ASP A 34 0.31 -46.50 1.81
C ASP A 34 1.50 -47.45 1.67
N GLU A 35 1.73 -48.04 0.49
CA GLU A 35 2.93 -48.83 0.19
C GLU A 35 4.22 -48.00 0.27
N GLU A 36 4.19 -46.75 -0.22
CA GLU A 36 5.33 -45.84 -0.10
C GLU A 36 5.63 -45.52 1.37
N ARG A 37 4.60 -45.24 2.17
CA ARG A 37 4.76 -45.00 3.62
C ARG A 37 5.34 -46.21 4.34
N ALA A 38 4.87 -47.42 4.01
CA ALA A 38 5.39 -48.66 4.59
C ALA A 38 6.89 -48.83 4.27
N SER A 39 7.28 -48.62 3.02
CA SER A 39 8.68 -48.70 2.57
C SER A 39 9.58 -47.68 3.26
N GLN A 40 9.10 -46.44 3.44
CA GLN A 40 9.83 -45.40 4.16
C GLN A 40 10.02 -45.73 5.65
N LEU A 41 9.02 -46.35 6.28
CA LEU A 41 9.08 -46.74 7.69
C LEU A 41 10.12 -47.86 7.91
N GLU A 42 10.12 -48.88 7.05
CA GLU A 42 11.09 -49.97 7.09
C GLU A 42 12.52 -49.45 6.86
N PHE A 43 12.70 -48.56 5.88
CA PHE A 43 13.99 -47.92 5.61
C PHE A 43 14.49 -47.13 6.83
N LYS A 44 13.62 -46.34 7.46
CA LYS A 44 13.94 -45.60 8.69
C LYS A 44 14.33 -46.55 9.83
N GLN A 45 13.60 -47.65 10.01
CA GLN A 45 13.89 -48.64 11.04
C GLN A 45 15.24 -49.32 10.81
N ASN A 46 15.56 -49.63 9.55
CA ASN A 46 16.84 -50.21 9.16
C ASN A 46 18.02 -49.25 9.44
N ILE A 47 17.87 -47.95 9.12
CA ILE A 47 18.87 -46.92 9.46
C ILE A 47 19.06 -46.82 10.97
N LEU A 48 17.98 -46.77 11.75
CA LEU A 48 18.07 -46.67 13.21
C LEU A 48 18.75 -47.89 13.83
N SER A 49 18.51 -49.08 13.27
CA SER A 49 19.12 -50.33 13.76
C SER A 49 20.62 -50.45 13.44
N SER A 50 21.07 -49.82 12.35
CA SER A 50 22.46 -49.85 11.88
C SER A 50 23.30 -48.66 12.39
N TYR A 51 22.66 -47.62 12.92
CA TYR A 51 23.34 -46.45 13.45
C TYR A 51 24.02 -46.74 14.80
N ARG A 52 25.36 -46.73 14.81
CA ARG A 52 26.16 -46.71 16.05
C ARG A 52 26.67 -45.29 16.30
N PRO A 53 26.25 -44.62 17.38
CA PRO A 53 26.78 -43.30 17.69
C PRO A 53 28.27 -43.41 18.02
N LYS A 54 29.11 -42.72 17.23
CA LYS A 54 30.51 -42.53 17.59
C LYS A 54 30.56 -41.66 18.86
N ARG A 55 31.34 -42.07 19.85
CA ARG A 55 31.55 -41.25 21.05
C ARG A 55 32.17 -39.92 20.61
N PRO A 56 31.60 -38.77 21.00
CA PRO A 56 32.15 -37.48 20.61
C PRO A 56 33.55 -37.33 21.20
N ASP A 57 34.51 -36.86 20.40
CA ASP A 57 35.87 -36.59 20.87
C ASP A 57 35.84 -35.66 22.09
N ASP A 58 36.69 -35.91 23.10
CA ASP A 58 36.80 -35.09 24.32
C ASP A 58 37.01 -33.60 24.01
N LYS A 59 37.59 -33.28 22.84
CA LYS A 59 37.76 -31.91 22.34
C LYS A 59 36.42 -31.22 22.03
N ILE A 60 35.46 -31.95 21.45
CA ILE A 60 34.13 -31.44 21.07
C ILE A 60 33.31 -31.15 22.33
N ILE A 61 33.43 -32.02 23.34
CA ILE A 61 32.75 -31.85 24.63
C ILE A 61 33.22 -30.55 25.30
N ARG A 62 34.54 -30.32 25.37
CA ARG A 62 35.11 -29.09 25.94
C ARG A 62 34.71 -27.82 25.17
N ILE A 63 34.63 -27.89 23.84
CA ILE A 63 34.15 -26.77 23.02
C ILE A 63 32.68 -26.47 23.35
N ARG A 64 31.85 -27.50 23.51
CA ARG A 64 30.44 -27.34 23.86
C ARG A 64 30.24 -26.75 25.26
N GLU A 65 31.06 -27.17 26.22
CA GLU A 65 31.07 -26.64 27.59
C GLU A 65 31.53 -25.17 27.66
N GLY A 66 32.36 -24.73 26.70
CA GLY A 66 32.80 -23.34 26.56
C GLY A 66 31.83 -22.41 25.83
N LEU A 67 30.74 -22.92 25.25
CA LEU A 67 29.73 -22.10 24.59
C LEU A 67 28.78 -21.47 25.63
N ASN A 68 28.40 -20.21 25.40
CA ASN A 68 27.30 -19.62 26.16
C ASN A 68 25.97 -20.30 25.78
N ARG A 69 24.96 -20.14 26.63
CA ARG A 69 23.65 -20.81 26.48
C ARG A 69 22.98 -20.49 25.13
N ASP A 70 23.16 -19.27 24.63
CA ASP A 70 22.53 -18.82 23.38
C ASP A 70 23.22 -19.39 22.15
N ALA A 71 24.55 -19.48 22.15
CA ALA A 71 25.31 -20.12 21.08
C ALA A 71 25.05 -21.64 21.04
N GLY A 72 24.87 -22.28 22.20
CA GLY A 72 24.44 -23.68 22.28
C GLY A 72 23.08 -23.91 21.60
N LYS A 73 22.08 -23.08 21.94
CA LYS A 73 20.75 -23.14 21.30
C LYS A 73 20.80 -22.85 19.80
N ALA A 74 21.59 -21.87 19.37
CA ALA A 74 21.75 -21.54 17.95
C ALA A 74 22.37 -22.71 17.19
N LEU A 75 23.39 -23.37 17.76
CA LEU A 75 24.01 -24.55 17.17
C LEU A 75 23.03 -25.73 17.09
N ASP A 76 22.27 -26.00 18.15
CA ASP A 76 21.24 -27.06 18.15
C ASP A 76 20.14 -26.76 17.11
N SER A 77 19.74 -25.49 16.95
CA SER A 77 18.77 -25.05 15.94
C SER A 77 19.30 -25.24 14.52
N VAL A 78 20.54 -24.85 14.23
CA VAL A 78 21.17 -25.05 12.92
C VAL A 78 21.36 -26.54 12.65
N ALA A 79 21.80 -27.33 13.62
CA ALA A 79 21.94 -28.77 13.46
C ALA A 79 20.58 -29.44 13.18
N SER A 80 19.52 -29.05 13.91
CA SER A 80 18.17 -29.53 13.63
C SER A 80 17.67 -29.10 12.25
N ALA A 81 17.97 -27.87 11.81
CA ALA A 81 17.59 -27.38 10.49
C ALA A 81 18.32 -28.13 9.39
N SER A 82 19.65 -28.30 9.49
CA SER A 82 20.46 -29.07 8.55
C SER A 82 19.97 -30.51 8.39
N VAL A 83 19.61 -31.18 9.50
CA VAL A 83 19.04 -32.53 9.46
C VAL A 83 17.69 -32.55 8.74
N LYS A 84 16.80 -31.58 9.01
CA LYS A 84 15.49 -31.49 8.35
C LYS A 84 15.62 -31.16 6.86
N LEU A 85 16.62 -30.39 6.47
CA LEU A 85 16.92 -30.03 5.09
C LEU A 85 17.70 -31.12 4.35
N GLY A 86 18.10 -32.21 5.02
CA GLY A 86 18.93 -33.26 4.43
C GLY A 86 20.30 -32.76 3.98
N ALA A 87 20.78 -31.65 4.56
CA ALA A 87 21.96 -30.95 4.09
C ALA A 87 23.16 -31.26 5.00
N ASP A 88 24.31 -31.54 4.38
CA ASP A 88 25.52 -31.90 5.12
C ASP A 88 25.97 -30.74 6.03
N LEU A 89 26.17 -31.06 7.32
CA LEU A 89 26.63 -30.13 8.35
C LEU A 89 27.99 -29.46 8.02
N GLY A 90 28.71 -29.95 7.00
CA GLY A 90 30.00 -29.44 6.54
C GLY A 90 29.92 -28.13 5.75
N ASN A 91 28.75 -27.74 5.22
CA ASN A 91 28.62 -26.51 4.43
C ASN A 91 27.52 -25.58 4.97
N ILE A 92 27.85 -24.87 6.05
CA ILE A 92 26.97 -23.89 6.71
C ILE A 92 26.48 -22.82 5.71
N SER A 93 27.28 -22.48 4.69
CA SER A 93 26.88 -21.52 3.65
C SER A 93 25.74 -22.04 2.79
N GLN A 94 25.80 -23.30 2.35
CA GLN A 94 24.71 -23.94 1.59
C GLN A 94 23.44 -24.08 2.44
N ASN A 95 23.57 -24.43 3.72
CA ASN A 95 22.44 -24.54 4.64
C ASN A 95 21.76 -23.19 4.85
N ARG A 96 22.55 -22.12 4.95
CA ARG A 96 22.05 -20.75 5.05
C ARG A 96 21.32 -20.33 3.77
N GLU A 97 21.87 -20.64 2.60
CA GLU A 97 21.23 -20.33 1.31
C GLU A 97 19.91 -21.10 1.13
N ALA A 98 19.87 -22.38 1.49
CA ALA A 98 18.66 -23.19 1.48
C ALA A 98 17.59 -22.66 2.45
N LEU A 99 17.98 -22.29 3.68
CA LEU A 99 17.07 -21.66 4.64
C LEU A 99 16.53 -20.32 4.13
N LEU A 100 17.39 -19.46 3.56
CA LEU A 100 16.96 -18.19 2.99
C LEU A 100 16.01 -18.38 1.81
N TYR A 101 16.26 -19.39 0.97
CA TYR A 101 15.38 -19.74 -0.14
C TYR A 101 14.00 -20.19 0.36
N LEU A 102 13.95 -21.09 1.34
CA LEU A 102 12.69 -21.58 1.91
C LEU A 102 11.92 -20.48 2.63
N THR A 103 12.58 -19.65 3.43
CA THR A 103 11.91 -18.50 4.08
C THR A 103 11.37 -17.51 3.05
N LYS A 104 12.08 -17.32 1.94
CA LYS A 104 11.60 -16.49 0.83
C LYS A 104 10.38 -17.12 0.17
N GLU A 105 10.40 -18.42 -0.09
CA GLU A 105 9.29 -19.16 -0.69
C GLU A 105 8.06 -19.17 0.22
N GLU A 106 8.23 -19.45 1.51
CA GLU A 106 7.19 -19.40 2.54
C GLU A 106 6.54 -18.01 2.58
N CYS A 107 7.35 -16.95 2.67
CA CYS A 107 6.86 -15.58 2.64
C CYS A 107 6.11 -15.25 1.33
N GLN A 108 6.60 -15.73 0.19
CA GLN A 108 5.94 -15.53 -1.10
C GLN A 108 4.57 -16.23 -1.17
N ILE A 109 4.49 -17.47 -0.67
CA ILE A 109 3.25 -18.25 -0.62
C ILE A 109 2.25 -17.60 0.34
N GLU A 110 2.69 -17.19 1.54
CA GLU A 110 1.82 -16.49 2.49
C GLU A 110 1.27 -15.19 1.89
N HIS A 111 2.11 -14.42 1.19
CA HIS A 111 1.69 -13.21 0.50
C HIS A 111 0.75 -13.47 -0.69
N SER A 112 0.80 -14.63 -1.34
CA SER A 112 -0.12 -14.97 -2.44
C SER A 112 -1.47 -15.50 -1.95
N ILE A 113 -1.51 -16.17 -0.80
CA ILE A 113 -2.75 -16.74 -0.25
C ILE A 113 -3.74 -15.65 0.16
N LEU A 114 -3.28 -14.59 0.85
CA LEU A 114 -4.18 -13.52 1.33
C LEU A 114 -5.04 -12.87 0.23
N PRO A 115 -4.47 -12.42 -0.92
CA PRO A 115 -5.28 -11.88 -2.00
C PRO A 115 -6.18 -12.95 -2.64
N GLU A 116 -5.74 -14.20 -2.76
CA GLU A 116 -6.56 -15.30 -3.29
C GLU A 116 -7.75 -15.62 -2.39
N GLU A 117 -7.58 -15.63 -1.08
CA GLU A 117 -8.70 -15.77 -0.15
C GLU A 117 -9.71 -14.64 -0.29
N GLN A 118 -9.21 -13.42 -0.54
CA GLN A 118 -10.06 -12.26 -0.68
C GLN A 118 -10.84 -12.30 -2.00
N THR A 119 -10.22 -12.74 -3.10
CA THR A 119 -10.92 -12.96 -4.38
C THR A 119 -11.92 -14.11 -4.29
N LEU A 120 -11.61 -15.19 -3.57
CA LEU A 120 -12.56 -16.28 -3.33
C LEU A 120 -13.76 -15.80 -2.52
N LYS A 121 -13.55 -14.99 -1.48
CA LYS A 121 -14.64 -14.39 -0.70
C LYS A 121 -15.54 -13.50 -1.55
N THR A 122 -14.97 -12.67 -2.42
CA THR A 122 -15.77 -11.85 -3.34
C THR A 122 -16.54 -12.71 -4.33
N LEU A 123 -15.89 -13.73 -4.92
CA LEU A 123 -16.56 -14.60 -5.88
C LEU A 123 -17.73 -15.39 -5.26
N VAL A 124 -17.57 -15.87 -4.03
CA VAL A 124 -18.67 -16.53 -3.30
C VAL A 124 -19.83 -15.57 -3.06
N ALA A 125 -19.54 -14.32 -2.68
CA ALA A 125 -20.58 -13.30 -2.52
C ALA A 125 -21.30 -13.00 -3.84
N ASP A 126 -20.55 -12.87 -4.95
CA ASP A 126 -21.10 -12.62 -6.28
C ASP A 126 -21.98 -13.79 -6.76
N ILE A 127 -21.57 -15.04 -6.49
CA ILE A 127 -22.37 -16.24 -6.81
C ILE A 127 -23.67 -16.22 -6.01
N GLN A 128 -23.61 -15.93 -4.71
CA GLN A 128 -24.80 -15.84 -3.86
C GLN A 128 -25.75 -14.75 -4.36
N GLU A 129 -25.23 -13.57 -4.71
CA GLU A 129 -26.03 -12.47 -5.28
C GLU A 129 -26.66 -12.86 -6.62
N ALA A 130 -25.92 -13.56 -7.49
CA ALA A 130 -26.42 -14.05 -8.76
C ALA A 130 -27.51 -15.12 -8.58
N GLU A 131 -27.33 -16.06 -7.65
CA GLU A 131 -28.32 -17.08 -7.31
C GLU A 131 -29.59 -16.47 -6.72
N GLU A 132 -29.46 -15.48 -5.83
CA GLU A 132 -30.60 -14.74 -5.30
C GLU A 132 -31.34 -13.97 -6.40
N SER A 133 -30.60 -13.37 -7.32
CA SER A 133 -31.17 -12.66 -8.46
C SER A 133 -31.90 -13.63 -9.39
N LEU A 134 -31.29 -14.77 -9.74
CA LEU A 134 -31.93 -15.83 -10.52
C LEU A 134 -33.19 -16.35 -9.83
N ARG A 135 -33.17 -16.56 -8.51
CA ARG A 135 -34.34 -16.98 -7.73
C ARG A 135 -35.46 -15.94 -7.78
N LYS A 136 -35.13 -14.64 -7.75
CA LYS A 136 -36.12 -13.55 -7.93
C LYS A 136 -36.72 -13.59 -9.34
N PHE A 137 -35.92 -13.82 -10.38
CA PHE A 137 -36.38 -13.90 -11.76
C PHE A 137 -37.17 -15.18 -12.10
N HIS A 138 -36.89 -16.29 -11.43
CA HIS A 138 -37.60 -17.57 -11.60
C HIS A 138 -38.84 -17.70 -10.71
N SER A 139 -39.09 -16.76 -9.79
CA SER A 139 -40.35 -16.72 -9.05
C SER A 139 -41.51 -16.42 -10.00
N GLU A 140 -42.63 -17.15 -9.89
CA GLU A 140 -43.83 -17.00 -10.74
C GLU A 140 -44.45 -15.59 -10.73
N ALA A 141 -44.00 -14.71 -9.84
CA ALA A 141 -44.41 -13.31 -9.74
C ALA A 141 -43.57 -12.33 -10.59
N TYR A 142 -42.52 -12.79 -11.27
CA TYR A 142 -41.68 -11.92 -12.09
C TYR A 142 -42.33 -11.63 -13.46
N GLU A 143 -43.08 -10.54 -13.53
CA GLU A 143 -43.46 -9.94 -14.82
C GLU A 143 -42.34 -9.02 -15.32
N THR A 144 -41.85 -9.25 -16.54
CA THR A 144 -40.93 -8.32 -17.22
C THR A 144 -41.58 -6.93 -17.23
N PRO A 145 -40.96 -5.90 -16.61
CA PRO A 145 -41.54 -4.57 -16.58
C PRO A 145 -41.83 -4.10 -18.01
N LYS A 146 -43.09 -3.76 -18.29
CA LYS A 146 -43.56 -3.37 -19.64
C LYS A 146 -42.79 -2.16 -20.21
N ASP A 147 -42.17 -1.38 -19.34
CA ASP A 147 -41.36 -0.20 -19.67
C ASP A 147 -39.88 -0.51 -20.00
N LEU A 148 -39.43 -1.77 -19.85
CA LEU A 148 -38.04 -2.15 -20.09
C LEU A 148 -37.55 -1.83 -21.52
N PRO A 149 -38.34 -2.09 -22.60
CA PRO A 149 -37.93 -1.71 -23.95
C PRO A 149 -37.81 -0.19 -24.13
N ALA A 150 -38.69 0.58 -23.49
CA ALA A 150 -38.64 2.04 -23.53
C ALA A 150 -37.39 2.57 -22.81
N LYS A 151 -37.10 2.06 -21.61
CA LYS A 151 -35.88 2.40 -20.85
C LYS A 151 -34.61 2.00 -21.59
N LEU A 152 -34.58 0.82 -22.21
CA LEU A 152 -33.44 0.38 -23.02
C LEU A 152 -33.21 1.31 -24.22
N ALA A 153 -34.28 1.75 -24.89
CA ALA A 153 -34.18 2.71 -25.99
C ALA A 153 -33.66 4.08 -25.52
N GLU A 154 -34.10 4.55 -24.34
CA GLU A 154 -33.58 5.76 -23.71
C GLU A 154 -32.10 5.62 -23.35
N TRP A 155 -31.72 4.55 -22.65
CA TRP A 155 -30.33 4.29 -22.27
C TRP A 155 -29.42 4.17 -23.49
N THR A 156 -29.89 3.52 -24.55
CA THR A 156 -29.13 3.42 -25.80
C THR A 156 -28.92 4.79 -26.43
N ARG A 157 -29.93 5.68 -26.40
CA ARG A 157 -29.79 7.07 -26.87
C ARG A 157 -28.83 7.86 -25.99
N THR A 158 -28.93 7.76 -24.67
CA THR A 158 -28.03 8.48 -23.75
C THR A 158 -26.59 8.01 -23.89
N ILE A 159 -26.36 6.69 -24.03
CA ILE A 159 -25.02 6.13 -24.28
C ILE A 159 -24.43 6.70 -25.56
N LYS A 160 -25.20 6.74 -26.66
CA LYS A 160 -24.74 7.33 -27.93
C LYS A 160 -24.37 8.81 -27.77
N ILE A 161 -25.20 9.59 -27.07
CA ILE A 161 -24.93 11.02 -26.80
C ILE A 161 -23.65 11.17 -25.97
N LEU A 162 -23.49 10.36 -24.92
CA LEU A 162 -22.31 10.40 -24.05
C LEU A 162 -21.04 9.99 -24.79
N GLN A 163 -21.10 8.97 -25.64
CA GLN A 163 -19.98 8.56 -26.50
C GLN A 163 -19.57 9.69 -27.45
N GLN A 164 -20.55 10.34 -28.09
CA GLN A 164 -20.29 11.50 -28.95
C GLN A 164 -19.65 12.64 -28.16
N LYS A 165 -20.19 12.98 -26.98
CA LYS A 165 -19.63 14.04 -26.13
C LYS A 165 -18.23 13.72 -25.64
N SER A 166 -17.98 12.48 -25.24
CA SER A 166 -16.66 12.03 -24.84
C SER A 166 -15.65 12.16 -25.98
N ALA A 167 -16.04 11.84 -27.21
CA ALA A 167 -15.19 12.03 -28.38
C ALA A 167 -14.94 13.53 -28.65
N GLU A 168 -15.99 14.36 -28.62
CA GLU A 168 -15.86 15.82 -28.77
C GLU A 168 -14.92 16.45 -27.73
N TYR A 169 -15.02 16.05 -26.46
CA TYR A 169 -14.13 16.56 -25.41
C TYR A 169 -12.70 16.07 -25.58
N LYS A 170 -12.50 14.82 -26.03
CA LYS A 170 -11.18 14.29 -26.35
C LYS A 170 -10.55 15.04 -27.52
N ASP A 171 -11.31 15.33 -28.56
CA ASP A 171 -10.85 16.09 -29.73
C ASP A 171 -10.55 17.54 -29.35
N ARG A 172 -11.37 18.15 -28.49
CA ARG A 172 -11.11 19.50 -27.96
C ARG A 172 -9.86 19.54 -27.10
N ALA A 173 -9.66 18.55 -26.23
CA ALA A 173 -8.48 18.45 -25.38
C ALA A 173 -7.20 18.27 -26.20
N THR A 174 -7.22 17.36 -27.19
CA THR A 174 -6.07 17.16 -28.09
C THR A 174 -5.82 18.40 -28.96
N SER A 175 -6.86 19.09 -29.43
CA SER A 175 -6.73 20.35 -30.17
C SER A 175 -6.10 21.46 -29.31
N LEU A 176 -6.54 21.62 -28.06
CA LEU A 176 -5.96 22.58 -27.11
C LEU A 176 -4.51 22.22 -26.79
N GLN A 177 -4.21 20.94 -26.56
CA GLN A 177 -2.85 20.47 -26.31
C GLN A 177 -1.95 20.73 -27.51
N ASN A 178 -2.42 20.49 -28.72
CA ASN A 178 -1.68 20.77 -29.96
C ASN A 178 -1.49 22.28 -30.18
N ALA A 179 -2.50 23.10 -29.87
CA ALA A 179 -2.39 24.55 -29.92
C ALA A 179 -1.33 25.06 -28.92
N TYR A 180 -1.36 24.54 -27.69
CA TYR A 180 -0.36 24.83 -26.66
C TYR A 180 1.05 24.41 -27.08
N ARG A 181 1.21 23.24 -27.72
CA ARG A 181 2.53 22.78 -28.23
C ARG A 181 3.04 23.64 -29.39
N ARG A 182 2.17 24.08 -30.29
CA ARG A 182 2.56 24.89 -31.46
C ARG A 182 2.93 26.32 -31.07
N ASN A 183 2.14 26.92 -30.17
CA ASN A 183 2.35 28.26 -29.68
C ASN A 183 2.25 28.23 -28.15
N PRO A 184 3.32 27.81 -27.45
CA PRO A 184 3.32 27.88 -26.00
C PRO A 184 3.18 29.34 -25.59
N PRO A 185 2.32 29.64 -24.58
CA PRO A 185 2.20 30.99 -24.08
C PRO A 185 3.57 31.46 -23.58
N ARG A 186 3.93 32.71 -23.89
CA ARG A 186 5.22 33.30 -23.52
C ARG A 186 5.43 33.33 -22.00
N TYR A 187 4.34 33.44 -21.24
CA TYR A 187 4.34 33.38 -19.79
C TYR A 187 3.33 32.33 -19.36
N THR A 188 3.76 31.42 -18.47
CA THR A 188 2.84 30.53 -17.78
C THR A 188 2.19 31.25 -16.61
N ILE A 189 1.18 30.63 -15.99
CA ILE A 189 0.53 31.19 -14.80
C ILE A 189 1.56 31.33 -13.68
N GLU A 190 2.47 30.37 -13.57
CA GLU A 190 3.57 30.40 -12.60
C GLU A 190 4.49 31.61 -12.84
N ASN A 191 4.89 31.86 -14.10
CA ASN A 191 5.70 33.04 -14.43
C ASN A 191 4.97 34.36 -14.12
N LEU A 192 3.64 34.41 -14.27
CA LEU A 192 2.85 35.60 -13.91
C LEU A 192 2.80 35.82 -12.41
N VAL A 193 2.69 34.74 -11.62
CA VAL A 193 2.72 34.81 -10.15
C VAL A 193 4.08 35.26 -9.66
N GLU A 194 5.18 34.79 -10.27
CA GLU A 194 6.53 35.26 -9.95
C GLU A 194 6.68 36.76 -10.26
N LEU A 195 6.26 37.21 -11.44
CA LEU A 195 6.28 38.64 -11.81
C LEU A 195 5.40 39.49 -10.88
N GLU A 196 4.25 38.98 -10.45
CA GLU A 196 3.38 39.67 -9.49
C GLU A 196 4.10 39.87 -8.15
N ASN A 197 4.79 38.84 -7.66
CA ASN A 197 5.58 38.94 -6.42
C ASN A 197 6.72 39.95 -6.56
N GLU A 198 7.47 39.93 -7.66
CA GLU A 198 8.54 40.92 -7.91
C GLU A 198 8.01 42.36 -7.93
N ILE A 199 6.84 42.58 -8.53
CA ILE A 199 6.19 43.90 -8.55
C ILE A 199 5.80 44.33 -7.13
N LEU A 200 5.26 43.41 -6.32
CA LEU A 200 4.91 43.71 -4.93
C LEU A 200 6.14 44.08 -4.10
N GLU A 201 7.25 43.35 -4.26
CA GLU A 201 8.52 43.66 -3.59
C GLU A 201 9.06 45.04 -4.02
N LEU A 202 9.04 45.33 -5.32
CA LEU A 202 9.43 46.64 -5.84
C LEU A 202 8.53 47.75 -5.31
N GLN A 203 7.23 47.51 -5.21
CA GLN A 203 6.28 48.49 -4.68
C GLN A 203 6.56 48.79 -3.21
N ASP A 204 6.88 47.79 -2.40
CA ASP A 204 7.26 47.97 -1.01
C ASP A 204 8.62 48.68 -0.87
N HIS A 205 9.57 48.36 -1.75
CA HIS A 205 10.85 49.07 -1.80
C HIS A 205 10.67 50.56 -2.14
N VAL A 206 9.89 50.87 -3.16
CA VAL A 206 9.57 52.26 -3.55
C VAL A 206 8.83 52.98 -2.43
N ARG A 207 7.91 52.31 -1.73
CA ARG A 207 7.19 52.88 -0.58
C ARG A 207 8.16 53.25 0.53
N SER A 208 9.10 52.36 0.86
CA SER A 208 10.14 52.62 1.86
C SER A 208 11.03 53.79 1.46
N LEU A 209 11.51 53.81 0.21
CA LEU A 209 12.36 54.89 -0.31
C LEU A 209 11.64 56.23 -0.29
N ASN A 210 10.38 56.26 -0.71
CA ASN A 210 9.58 57.48 -0.69
C ASN A 210 9.32 57.97 0.75
N GLY A 211 9.20 57.05 1.71
CA GLY A 211 9.19 57.37 3.14
C GLY A 211 10.48 58.06 3.59
N GLN A 212 11.64 57.54 3.18
CA GLN A 212 12.94 58.14 3.47
C GLN A 212 13.08 59.53 2.83
N VAL A 213 12.74 59.67 1.55
CA VAL A 213 12.78 60.96 0.84
C VAL A 213 11.90 62.00 1.52
N LYS A 214 10.68 61.64 1.91
CA LYS A 214 9.79 62.53 2.67
C LYS A 214 10.42 63.01 3.98
N ALA A 215 11.12 62.13 4.71
CA ALA A 215 11.83 62.54 5.92
C ALA A 215 12.90 63.61 5.63
N TYR A 216 13.61 63.51 4.49
CA TYR A 216 14.60 64.51 4.08
C TYR A 216 13.99 65.81 3.53
N THR A 217 12.77 65.79 2.98
CA THR A 217 12.12 67.04 2.51
C THR A 217 11.78 68.04 3.63
N LEU A 218 11.78 67.59 4.89
CA LEU A 218 11.59 68.46 6.05
C LEU A 218 12.89 69.22 6.42
N LEU A 219 14.03 68.81 5.87
CA LEU A 219 15.31 69.47 6.12
C LEU A 219 15.47 70.69 5.18
N PRO A 220 16.02 71.81 5.71
CA PRO A 220 16.42 72.94 4.88
C PRO A 220 17.44 72.52 3.80
N PRO A 221 17.39 73.12 2.60
CA PRO A 221 18.32 72.81 1.52
C PRO A 221 19.78 73.22 1.79
N ASP A 222 20.03 74.10 2.77
CA ASP A 222 21.39 74.45 3.22
C ASP A 222 21.92 73.41 4.23
N PRO A 223 23.05 72.73 3.97
CA PRO A 223 23.60 71.70 4.85
C PRO A 223 23.91 72.19 6.27
N LYS A 224 24.33 73.45 6.45
CA LYS A 224 24.59 74.00 7.80
C LYS A 224 23.30 74.22 8.58
N ALA A 225 22.25 74.68 7.90
CA ALA A 225 20.93 74.87 8.51
C ALA A 225 20.25 73.53 8.83
N ALA A 226 20.44 72.51 7.99
CA ALA A 226 19.99 71.15 8.25
C ALA A 226 20.65 70.53 9.48
N GLN A 227 21.98 70.68 9.63
CA GLN A 227 22.70 70.21 10.82
C GLN A 227 22.18 70.83 12.11
N ARG A 228 21.89 72.15 12.10
CA ARG A 228 21.31 72.83 13.27
C ARG A 228 19.94 72.26 13.65
N LYS A 229 19.04 72.10 12.68
CA LYS A 229 17.71 71.50 12.95
C LYS A 229 17.79 70.06 13.43
N ILE A 230 18.76 69.28 12.95
CA ILE A 230 19.00 67.93 13.45
C ILE A 230 19.46 67.96 14.91
N GLU A 231 20.35 68.88 15.26
CA GLU A 231 20.87 69.00 16.62
C GLU A 231 19.79 69.50 17.59
N GLU A 232 18.99 70.51 17.20
CA GLU A 232 17.81 70.95 17.94
C GLU A 232 16.83 69.78 18.19
N ALA A 233 16.53 68.99 17.16
CA ALA A 233 15.65 67.82 17.29
C ALA A 233 16.24 66.72 18.20
N LYS A 234 17.56 66.54 18.24
CA LYS A 234 18.22 65.60 19.17
C LYS A 234 18.14 66.08 20.61
N GLU A 235 18.33 67.38 20.84
CA GLU A 235 18.20 67.98 22.17
C GLU A 235 16.76 67.81 22.69
N GLU A 236 15.76 68.06 21.85
CA GLU A 236 14.35 67.81 22.18
C GLU A 236 14.08 66.33 22.47
N LEU A 237 14.66 65.40 21.69
CA LEU A 237 14.52 63.96 21.92
C LEU A 237 15.14 63.54 23.26
N GLU A 238 16.33 64.04 23.60
CA GLU A 238 16.96 63.74 24.89
C GLU A 238 16.17 64.34 26.06
N MET A 239 15.60 65.54 25.90
CA MET A 239 14.67 66.09 26.89
C MET A 239 13.41 65.25 27.06
N LEU A 240 12.80 64.77 25.97
CA LEU A 240 11.63 63.90 26.05
C LEU A 240 11.98 62.53 26.64
N LYS A 241 13.16 61.99 26.35
CA LYS A 241 13.66 60.75 26.98
C LYS A 241 13.89 60.94 28.47
N SER A 242 14.52 62.05 28.89
CA SER A 242 14.75 62.31 30.32
C SER A 242 13.41 62.49 31.05
N GLN A 243 12.46 63.23 30.49
CA GLN A 243 11.09 63.34 31.02
C GLN A 243 10.40 61.98 31.12
N ARG A 244 10.53 61.14 30.08
CA ARG A 244 10.00 59.78 30.09
C ARG A 244 10.64 58.93 31.20
N GLU A 245 11.96 59.01 31.35
CA GLU A 245 12.71 58.28 32.37
C GLU A 245 12.35 58.75 33.78
N GLU A 246 12.15 60.05 33.99
CA GLU A 246 11.67 60.64 35.25
C GLU A 246 10.25 60.15 35.57
N LEU A 247 9.35 60.12 34.58
CA LEU A 247 8.00 59.58 34.74
C LEU A 247 8.02 58.09 35.09
N TYR A 248 8.86 57.28 34.42
CA TYR A 248 9.01 55.85 34.74
C TYR A 248 9.64 55.62 36.11
N GLN A 249 10.61 56.43 36.53
CA GLN A 249 11.18 56.37 37.87
C GLN A 249 10.17 56.79 38.95
N GLY A 250 9.29 57.75 38.65
CA GLY A 250 8.16 58.12 39.50
C GLY A 250 7.16 56.98 39.64
N LEU A 251 6.84 56.28 38.55
CA LEU A 251 5.93 55.13 38.55
C LEU A 251 6.52 53.90 39.26
N ALA A 252 7.84 53.71 39.23
CA ALA A 252 8.54 52.60 39.89
C ALA A 252 8.78 52.83 41.39
N ARG A 253 8.56 54.05 41.90
CA ARG A 253 8.70 54.42 43.32
C ARG A 253 7.35 54.58 44.06
N SER A 254 6.24 54.42 43.36
CA SER A 254 4.87 54.30 43.92
C SER A 254 4.47 52.84 44.03
#